data_AF-A0A8S1TN92-F1
#
_entry.id   AF-A0A8S1TN92-F1
#
_cell.length_a   1.000
_cell.length_b   1.000
_cell.length_c   1.000
_cell.angle_alpha   90.00
_cell.angle_beta   90.00
_cell.angle_gamma   90.00
#
_symmetry.space_group_name_H-M   'P 1'
#
loop_
_entity.id
_entity.type
_entity.pdbx_description
1 polymer ?
#
loop_
_entity_poly.entity_id
_entity_poly.type
_entity_poly.pdbx_seq_one_letter_code
_entity_poly.pdbx_strand_id
1 'polypeptide(L)'
;MKELQHLYFKKTLTSTQVLIVSKENNVNLSDTDQFIDGLFQIQDEASQVCALRVQCKPNDKVLNYCAGSGGKTLAFAHQMGGKGVIEINDTRSEQFLKQQLD
;
A
#
# COMPACT_ATOMS: atom_id res chain seq x y z
N MET A 1 -10.17 -12.03 12.11
CA MET A 1 -8.73 -12.20 12.46
C MET A 1 -8.21 -13.65 12.47
N LYS A 2 -9.04 -14.69 12.32
CA LYS A 2 -8.58 -16.10 12.31
C LYS A 2 -7.84 -16.54 11.03
N GLU A 3 -7.75 -15.73 9.98
CA GLU A 3 -7.05 -16.15 8.74
C GLU A 3 -5.63 -15.60 8.62
N LEU A 4 -5.30 -14.55 9.37
CA LEU A 4 -3.95 -13.97 9.38
C LEU A 4 -2.97 -14.73 10.30
N GLN A 5 -3.45 -15.71 11.07
CA GLN A 5 -2.64 -16.47 12.04
C GLN A 5 -1.59 -17.39 11.38
N HIS A 6 -1.71 -17.66 10.08
CA HIS A 6 -0.73 -18.40 9.28
C HIS A 6 0.26 -17.49 8.55
N LEU A 7 0.11 -16.17 8.68
CA LEU A 7 1.04 -15.22 8.11
C LEU A 7 2.20 -15.03 9.08
N TYR A 8 3.39 -15.39 8.62
CA TYR A 8 4.62 -14.98 9.27
C TYR A 8 4.76 -13.46 9.16
N PHE A 9 5.32 -12.80 10.17
CA PHE A 9 5.62 -11.38 10.13
C PHE A 9 7.12 -11.22 10.35
N LYS A 10 7.84 -10.78 9.32
CA LYS A 10 9.23 -10.31 9.46
C LYS A 10 9.26 -8.81 9.19
N LYS A 11 9.75 -8.06 10.16
CA LYS A 11 10.05 -6.64 9.99
C LYS A 11 11.16 -6.50 8.94
N THR A 12 10.98 -5.64 7.95
CA THR A 12 12.06 -5.36 7.00
C THR A 12 13.14 -4.49 7.64
N LEU A 13 14.33 -4.43 7.04
CA LEU A 13 15.47 -3.70 7.59
C LEU A 13 15.23 -2.17 7.62
N THR A 14 14.33 -1.67 6.76
CA THR A 14 14.24 -0.22 6.50
C THR A 14 12.85 0.40 6.62
N SER A 15 11.77 -0.39 6.60
CA SER A 15 10.40 0.10 6.76
C SER A 15 9.77 -0.46 8.04
N THR A 16 9.21 0.43 8.87
CA THR A 16 8.61 0.07 10.16
C THR A 16 7.18 -0.47 10.04
N GLN A 17 6.60 -0.50 8.83
CA GLN A 17 5.17 -0.79 8.60
C GLN A 17 4.90 -2.09 7.82
N VAL A 18 5.90 -2.97 7.62
CA VAL A 18 5.76 -4.09 6.65
C VAL A 18 5.43 -5.43 7.32
N LEU A 19 4.42 -6.10 6.78
CA LEU A 19 4.15 -7.52 6.94
C LEU A 19 4.83 -8.31 5.79
N ILE A 20 5.90 -9.06 6.09
CA ILE A 20 6.45 -10.04 5.14
C ILE A 20 5.66 -11.33 5.27
N VAL A 21 4.81 -11.62 4.30
CA VAL A 21 4.07 -12.88 4.22
C VAL A 21 4.97 -13.97 3.68
N SER A 22 5.16 -15.05 4.44
CA SER A 22 5.78 -16.26 3.90
C SER A 22 5.12 -17.55 4.39
N LYS A 23 4.39 -18.17 3.48
CA LYS A 23 4.55 -19.55 3.00
C LYS A 23 4.50 -20.70 4.01
N GLU A 24 3.55 -20.70 4.93
CA GLU A 24 2.85 -21.97 5.13
C GLU A 24 1.67 -22.01 4.14
N ASN A 25 1.58 -23.09 3.35
CA ASN A 25 0.47 -23.41 2.43
C ASN A 25 0.33 -22.66 1.09
N ASN A 26 1.35 -21.93 0.59
CA ASN A 26 1.26 -21.20 -0.70
C ASN A 26 0.00 -20.31 -0.82
N VAL A 27 -0.39 -19.65 0.27
CA VAL A 27 -1.55 -18.74 0.25
C VAL A 27 -1.24 -17.57 -0.68
N ASN A 28 -2.08 -17.38 -1.68
CA ASN A 28 -2.07 -16.17 -2.48
C ASN A 28 -2.77 -15.05 -1.68
N LEU A 29 -2.02 -14.01 -1.35
CA LEU A 29 -2.54 -12.92 -0.52
C LEU A 29 -3.64 -12.12 -1.18
N SER A 30 -3.62 -11.99 -2.50
CA SER A 30 -4.67 -11.27 -3.22
C SER A 30 -6.04 -11.93 -3.07
N ASP A 31 -6.06 -13.21 -2.72
CA ASP A 31 -7.28 -14.02 -2.66
C ASP A 31 -7.83 -14.10 -1.23
N THR A 32 -7.19 -13.42 -0.27
CA THR A 32 -7.64 -13.40 1.12
C THR A 32 -8.74 -12.36 1.33
N ASP A 33 -9.72 -12.67 2.17
CA ASP A 33 -10.78 -11.73 2.55
C ASP A 33 -10.21 -10.41 3.09
N GLN A 34 -9.07 -10.46 3.78
CA GLN A 34 -8.43 -9.25 4.32
C GLN A 34 -7.84 -8.34 3.25
N PHE A 35 -7.38 -8.89 2.13
CA PHE A 35 -6.96 -8.10 0.99
C PHE A 35 -8.16 -7.47 0.28
N ILE A 36 -9.22 -8.26 0.06
CA ILE A 36 -10.47 -7.83 -0.58
C ILE A 36 -11.16 -6.74 0.26
N ASP A 37 -11.17 -6.89 1.59
CA ASP A 37 -11.68 -5.91 2.55
C ASP A 37 -10.81 -4.64 2.66
N GLY A 38 -9.67 -4.59 1.96
CA GLY A 38 -8.77 -3.43 1.94
C GLY A 38 -7.98 -3.21 3.23
N LEU A 39 -7.81 -4.25 4.06
CA LEU A 39 -7.08 -4.13 5.34
C LEU A 39 -5.57 -3.95 5.16
N PHE A 40 -5.02 -4.36 4.02
CA PHE A 40 -3.63 -4.15 3.66
C PHE A 40 -3.45 -4.03 2.14
N GLN A 41 -2.26 -3.58 1.72
CA GLN A 41 -1.84 -3.65 0.32
C GLN A 41 -0.43 -4.24 0.21
N ILE A 42 -0.26 -5.14 -0.75
CA ILE A 42 1.00 -5.74 -1.19
C ILE A 42 1.82 -4.69 -1.95
N GLN A 43 3.03 -4.40 -1.47
CA GLN A 43 3.98 -3.50 -2.14
C GLN A 43 5.41 -3.99 -1.97
N ASP A 44 6.27 -3.66 -2.94
CA ASP A 44 7.70 -3.82 -2.78
C ASP A 44 8.24 -2.88 -1.67
N GLU A 45 9.33 -3.30 -1.02
CA GLU A 45 9.90 -2.55 0.10
C GLU A 45 10.41 -1.16 -0.33
N ALA A 46 11.05 -1.05 -1.50
CA ALA A 46 11.62 0.21 -1.98
C ALA A 46 10.53 1.28 -2.15
N SER A 47 9.38 0.89 -2.69
CA SER A 47 8.20 1.74 -2.84
C SER A 47 7.69 2.30 -1.52
N GLN A 48 7.67 1.48 -0.47
CA GLN A 48 7.23 1.89 0.86
C GLN A 48 8.22 2.88 1.49
N VAL A 49 9.52 2.59 1.38
CA VAL A 49 10.58 3.48 1.88
C VAL A 49 10.55 4.82 1.15
N CYS A 50 10.37 4.82 -0.16
CA CYS A 50 10.21 6.04 -0.95
C CYS A 50 9.02 6.87 -0.44
N ALA A 51 7.87 6.24 -0.18
CA ALA A 51 6.70 6.95 0.34
C ALA A 51 6.98 7.53 1.74
N LEU A 52 7.58 6.74 2.64
CA LEU A 52 7.92 7.19 4.00
C LEU A 52 8.85 8.40 4.02
N ARG A 53 9.79 8.50 3.06
CA ARG A 53 10.72 9.63 2.95
C ARG A 53 10.08 10.95 2.52
N VAL A 54 8.89 10.92 1.92
CA VAL A 54 8.15 12.15 1.59
C VAL A 54 7.63 12.85 2.85
N GLN A 55 7.41 12.10 3.93
CA GLN A 55 6.97 12.63 5.24
C GLN A 55 5.69 13.48 5.16
N CYS A 56 4.70 13.03 4.36
CA CYS A 56 3.43 13.72 4.21
C CYS A 56 2.74 13.93 5.57
N LYS A 57 2.15 15.11 5.77
CA LYS A 57 1.45 15.49 7.00
C LYS A 57 -0.02 15.78 6.73
N PRO A 58 -0.89 15.68 7.75
CA PRO A 58 -2.28 16.09 7.61
C PRO A 58 -2.42 17.51 7.04
N ASN A 59 -3.30 17.66 6.04
CA ASN A 59 -3.60 18.88 5.31
C ASN A 59 -2.56 19.33 4.25
N ASP A 60 -1.50 18.54 4.01
CA ASP A 60 -0.59 18.81 2.90
C ASP A 60 -1.29 18.68 1.53
N LYS A 61 -0.70 19.33 0.52
CA LYS A 61 -0.95 19.06 -0.89
C LYS A 61 0.22 18.26 -1.46
N VAL A 62 -0.05 17.04 -1.92
CA VAL A 62 0.97 16.10 -2.38
C VAL A 62 0.67 15.69 -3.82
N LEU A 63 1.66 15.78 -4.71
CA LEU A 63 1.56 15.25 -6.06
C LEU A 63 2.24 13.88 -6.15
N ASN A 64 1.47 12.84 -6.47
CA ASN A 64 2.01 11.57 -6.92
C ASN A 64 2.05 11.56 -8.45
N TYR A 65 3.17 11.97 -9.03
CA TYR A 65 3.30 12.20 -10.48
C TYR A 65 3.39 10.92 -11.33
N CYS A 66 3.86 9.83 -10.74
CA CYS A 66 3.98 8.51 -11.37
C CYS A 66 3.29 7.49 -10.46
N ALA A 67 1.97 7.58 -10.42
CA ALA A 67 1.19 6.91 -9.41
C ALA A 67 1.02 5.40 -9.65
N GLY A 68 1.16 4.93 -10.89
CA GLY A 68 1.07 3.51 -11.24
C GLY A 68 -0.20 2.85 -10.71
N SER A 69 -0.05 1.74 -9.99
CA SER A 69 -1.15 1.02 -9.33
C SER A 69 -1.66 1.71 -8.05
N GLY A 70 -1.12 2.86 -7.67
CA GLY A 70 -1.62 3.65 -6.53
C GLY A 70 -1.06 3.26 -5.15
N GLY A 71 -0.15 2.29 -5.06
CA GLY A 71 0.39 1.85 -3.76
C GLY A 71 0.99 2.98 -2.90
N LYS A 72 1.79 3.87 -3.48
CA LYS A 72 2.36 5.02 -2.75
C LYS A 72 1.30 6.04 -2.36
N THR A 73 0.26 6.20 -3.17
CA THR A 73 -0.88 7.08 -2.87
C THR A 73 -1.55 6.65 -1.57
N LEU A 74 -1.77 5.34 -1.38
CA LEU A 74 -2.34 4.81 -0.13
C LEU A 74 -1.41 5.06 1.06
N ALA A 75 -0.09 4.92 0.88
CA ALA A 75 0.88 5.24 1.93
C ALA A 75 0.85 6.73 2.31
N PHE A 76 0.75 7.64 1.34
CA PHE A 76 0.58 9.08 1.60
C PHE A 76 -0.73 9.35 2.34
N ALA A 77 -1.85 8.78 1.88
CA ALA A 77 -3.15 8.96 2.52
C ALA A 77 -3.14 8.49 3.99
N HIS A 78 -2.45 7.38 4.28
CA HIS A 78 -2.24 6.90 5.64
C HIS A 78 -1.43 7.90 6.48
N GLN A 79 -0.28 8.38 6.00
CA GLN A 79 0.54 9.37 6.72
C GLN A 79 -0.20 10.69 6.97
N MET A 80 -1.03 11.11 6.01
CA MET A 80 -1.84 12.32 6.09
C MET A 80 -3.11 12.14 6.95
N GLY A 81 -3.41 10.93 7.42
CA GLY A 81 -4.62 10.62 8.18
C GLY A 81 -5.91 10.95 7.43
N GLY A 82 -5.91 10.81 6.10
CA GLY A 82 -7.04 11.13 5.24
C GLY A 82 -7.37 12.63 5.12
N LYS A 83 -6.46 13.53 5.51
CA LYS A 83 -6.68 15.00 5.47
C LYS A 83 -5.72 15.68 4.51
N GLY A 84 -6.23 16.60 3.70
CA GLY A 84 -5.46 17.31 2.66
C GLY A 84 -5.86 16.88 1.26
N VAL A 85 -4.95 17.03 0.31
CA VAL A 85 -5.20 16.68 -1.10
C VAL A 85 -4.01 15.91 -1.65
N ILE A 86 -4.30 14.79 -2.32
CA ILE A 86 -3.32 14.03 -3.09
C ILE A 86 -3.72 14.13 -4.56
N GLU A 87 -2.91 14.81 -5.36
CA GLU A 87 -3.04 14.83 -6.81
C GLU A 87 -2.35 13.61 -7.39
N ILE A 88 -3.07 12.86 -8.21
CA ILE A 88 -2.62 11.59 -8.77
C ILE A 88 -2.47 11.78 -10.27
N ASN A 89 -1.27 11.52 -10.78
CA ASN A 89 -0.97 11.55 -12.20
C ASN A 89 -0.18 10.29 -12.60
N ASP A 90 -0.43 9.81 -13.81
CA ASP A 90 0.37 8.79 -14.48
C ASP A 90 0.13 8.98 -15.98
N THR A 91 1.13 8.68 -16.80
CA THR A 91 1.01 8.81 -18.25
C THR A 91 0.09 7.73 -18.85
N ARG A 92 -0.21 6.69 -18.09
CA ARG A 92 -1.10 5.58 -18.50
C ARG A 92 -2.50 5.84 -17.95
N SER A 93 -3.42 6.14 -18.85
CA SER A 93 -4.77 6.61 -18.52
C SER A 93 -5.65 5.59 -17.77
N GLU A 94 -5.33 4.29 -17.83
CA GLU A 94 -6.24 3.22 -17.35
C GLU A 94 -5.79 2.47 -16.08
N GLN A 95 -4.67 2.83 -15.46
CA GLN A 95 -4.06 1.94 -14.45
C GLN A 95 -4.66 2.08 -13.03
N PHE A 96 -5.45 3.13 -12.77
CA PHE A 96 -5.89 3.48 -11.42
C PHE A 96 -7.10 2.69 -10.90
N LEU A 97 -7.96 2.19 -11.78
CA LEU A 97 -9.30 1.69 -11.43
C LEU A 97 -9.46 0.17 -11.55
N LYS A 98 -8.54 -0.53 -12.25
CA LYS A 98 -8.66 -1.97 -12.52
C LYS A 98 -8.17 -2.89 -11.40
N GLN A 99 -7.49 -2.37 -10.36
CA GLN A 99 -6.90 -3.24 -9.31
C GLN A 99 -7.61 -3.20 -7.96
N GLN A 100 -8.63 -2.35 -7.79
CA GLN A 100 -9.36 -2.23 -6.51
C GLN A 100 -10.87 -2.48 -6.63
N LEU A 101 -11.36 -2.87 -7.81
CA LEU A 101 -12.78 -3.11 -8.09
C LEU A 101 -13.06 -4.50 -8.68
N ASP A 102 -12.01 -5.29 -8.94
CA ASP A 102 -12.08 -6.70 -9.33
C ASP A 102 -11.71 -7.56 -8.11
#